data_AF-A0A8B0SW66-F1
#
_entry.id   AF-A0A8B0SW66-F1
#
_cell.length_a   1.000
_cell.length_b   1.000
_cell.length_c   1.000
_cell.angle_alpha   90.00
_cell.angle_beta   90.00
_cell.angle_gamma   90.00
#
_symmetry.space_group_name_H-M   'P 1'
#
loop_
_entity.id
_entity.type
_entity.pdbx_description
1 polymer ?
#
loop_
_entity_poly.entity_id
_entity_poly.type
_entity_poly.pdbx_seq_one_letter_code
_entity_poly.pdbx_strand_id
1 'polypeptide(L)' 'MLLLTFFTKFLEAAWRRFRKTNCAGICITQSFEDFYKSPIGVAIANNSPWKFIMKQSPEAIDSMEKKINIFQHQHQNMNG' A
#
# COMPACT_ATOMS: atom_id res chain seq x y z
N MET A 1 -1.13 14.90 -17.40
CA MET A 1 -1.45 15.22 -15.98
C MET A 1 -2.92 14.98 -15.63
N LEU A 2 -3.89 15.47 -16.43
CA LEU A 2 -5.34 15.35 -16.15
C LEU A 2 -5.85 13.90 -16.02
N LEU A 3 -5.39 13.00 -16.91
CA LEU A 3 -5.80 11.59 -16.96
C LEU A 3 -5.41 10.82 -15.69
N LEU A 4 -4.19 11.05 -15.19
CA LEU A 4 -3.68 10.39 -13.98
C LEU A 4 -4.51 10.77 -12.75
N THR A 5 -4.86 12.05 -12.63
CA THR A 5 -5.71 12.57 -11.54
C THR A 5 -7.13 12.00 -11.61
N PHE A 6 -7.67 11.81 -12.82
CA PHE A 6 -8.97 11.16 -13.00
C PHE A 6 -8.97 9.72 -12.48
N PHE A 7 -8.02 8.90 -12.95
CA PHE A 7 -7.92 7.50 -12.51
C PHE A 7 -7.68 7.39 -11.00
N THR A 8 -6.92 8.32 -10.42
CA THR A 8 -6.70 8.39 -8.97
C THR A 8 -8.02 8.51 -8.20
N LYS A 9 -8.81 9.52 -8.55
CA LYS A 9 -10.10 9.79 -7.90
C LYS A 9 -11.11 8.67 -8.16
N PHE A 10 -11.08 8.07 -9.35
CA PHE A 10 -11.96 6.96 -9.71
C PHE A 10 -11.67 5.72 -8.84
N LEU A 11 -10.41 5.30 -8.74
CA LEU A 11 -10.02 4.13 -7.95
C LEU A 11 -10.28 4.31 -6.45
N GLU A 12 -10.01 5.50 -5.92
CA GLU A 12 -10.31 5.82 -4.52
C GLU A 12 -11.82 5.71 -4.21
N ALA A 13 -12.67 6.27 -5.08
CA ALA A 13 -14.12 6.19 -4.95
C ALA A 13 -14.63 4.75 -5.08
N ALA A 14 -14.07 3.97 -6.02
CA ALA A 14 -14.40 2.57 -6.22
C ALA A 14 -14.05 1.73 -4.97
N TRP A 15 -12.82 1.88 -4.44
CA TRP A 15 -12.36 1.12 -3.27
C TRP A 15 -13.19 1.41 -2.02
N ARG A 16 -13.58 2.68 -1.82
CA ARG A 16 -14.49 3.07 -0.73
C ARG A 16 -15.89 2.48 -0.89
N ARG A 17 -16.37 2.34 -2.13
CA ARG A 17 -17.69 1.76 -2.43
C ARG A 17 -17.69 0.25 -2.24
N PHE A 18 -16.65 -0.46 -2.69
CA PHE A 18 -16.54 -1.91 -2.50
C PHE A 18 -16.67 -2.33 -1.03
N ARG A 19 -16.06 -1.57 -0.11
CA ARG A 19 -16.23 -1.78 1.34
C ARG A 19 -17.69 -1.72 1.81
N LYS A 20 -18.53 -0.87 1.20
CA LYS A 20 -19.91 -0.61 1.64
C LYS A 20 -20.95 -1.47 0.93
N THR A 21 -20.63 -2.03 -0.24
CA THR A 21 -21.60 -2.72 -1.10
C THR A 21 -21.48 -4.24 -1.09
N ASN A 22 -20.81 -4.81 -0.09
CA ASN A 22 -20.49 -6.25 -0.04
C ASN A 22 -19.80 -6.74 -1.33
N CYS A 23 -18.99 -5.88 -1.95
CA CYS A 23 -18.23 -6.21 -3.15
C CYS A 23 -16.75 -6.38 -2.78
N ALA A 24 -16.06 -7.31 -3.43
CA ALA A 24 -14.63 -7.51 -3.25
C ALA A 24 -13.84 -6.77 -4.34
N GLY A 25 -12.93 -5.88 -3.93
CA GLY A 25 -11.88 -5.33 -4.79
C GLY A 25 -10.58 -6.07 -4.51
N ILE A 26 -10.01 -6.73 -5.52
CA ILE A 26 -8.73 -7.44 -5.40
C ILE A 26 -7.70 -6.71 -6.26
N CYS A 27 -6.61 -6.27 -5.63
CA CYS A 27 -5.45 -5.71 -6.32
C CYS A 27 -4.27 -6.65 -6.12
N ILE A 28 -3.68 -7.12 -7.22
CA ILE A 28 -2.54 -8.03 -7.21
C ILE A 28 -1.38 -7.29 -7.88
N THR A 29 -0.29 -7.11 -7.14
CA THR A 29 0.95 -6.50 -7.65
C THR A 29 2.10 -7.49 -7.49
N GLN A 30 3.14 -7.31 -8.31
CA GLN A 30 4.34 -8.14 -8.21
C GLN A 30 5.26 -7.69 -7.07
N SER A 31 5.24 -6.41 -6.71
CA SER A 31 5.95 -5.88 -5.54
C SER A 31 4.99 -5.14 -4.62
N PHE A 32 5.09 -5.42 -3.32
CA PHE A 32 4.36 -4.69 -2.29
C PHE A 32 4.75 -3.20 -2.24
N GLU A 33 6.00 -2.87 -2.60
CA GLU A 33 6.46 -1.49 -2.63
C GLU A 33 5.72 -0.64 -3.66
N ASP A 34 5.15 -1.25 -4.70
CA ASP A 34 4.42 -0.52 -5.74
C ASP A 34 3.16 0.16 -5.21
N PHE A 35 2.59 -0.35 -4.11
CA PHE A 35 1.50 0.34 -3.43
C PHE A 35 1.96 1.66 -2.80
N TYR A 36 3.18 1.73 -2.27
CA TYR A 36 3.68 2.93 -1.58
C TYR A 36 4.33 3.95 -2.50
N LYS A 37 4.57 3.60 -3.78
CA LYS A 37 5.08 4.54 -4.79
C LYS A 37 4.03 5.53 -5.29
N SER A 38 2.74 5.29 -5.05
CA SER A 38 1.66 6.14 -5.54
C SER A 38 0.60 6.46 -4.48
N PRO A 39 -0.01 7.67 -4.50
CA PRO A 39 -1.10 8.02 -3.59
C PRO A 39 -2.30 7.04 -3.68
N ILE A 40 -2.56 6.51 -4.88
CA ILE A 40 -3.61 5.51 -5.11
C ILE A 40 -3.29 4.21 -4.38
N GLY A 41 -2.07 3.70 -4.54
CA GLY A 41 -1.67 2.45 -3.93
C GLY A 41 -1.71 2.53 -2.41
N VAL A 42 -1.35 3.67 -1.83
CA VAL A 42 -1.52 3.96 -0.39
C VAL A 42 -3.00 3.94 -0.01
N ALA A 43 -3.88 4.57 -0.80
CA ALA A 43 -5.32 4.54 -0.55
C ALA A 43 -5.89 3.12 -0.62
N ILE A 44 -5.48 2.30 -1.59
CA ILE A 44 -5.87 0.89 -1.72
C ILE A 44 -5.39 0.10 -0.49
N ALA A 45 -4.11 0.21 -0.13
CA ALA A 45 -3.53 -0.50 1.01
C ALA A 45 -4.22 -0.12 2.33
N ASN A 46 -4.43 1.18 2.59
CA ASN A 46 -5.11 1.66 3.78
C ASN A 46 -6.57 1.23 3.82
N ASN A 47 -7.23 1.14 2.66
CA ASN A 47 -8.64 0.82 2.60
C ASN A 47 -8.97 -0.67 2.47
N SER A 48 -7.97 -1.54 2.29
CA SER A 48 -8.14 -3.00 2.22
C SER A 48 -8.05 -3.63 3.61
N PRO A 49 -9.15 -4.21 4.13
CA PRO A 49 -9.14 -4.91 5.43
C PRO A 49 -8.31 -6.20 5.38
N TRP A 50 -8.26 -6.85 4.21
CA TRP A 50 -7.49 -8.08 3.98
C TRP A 50 -6.26 -7.75 3.14
N LYS A 51 -5.09 -8.24 3.56
CA LYS A 51 -3.82 -8.08 2.85
C LYS A 51 -3.15 -9.45 2.82
N PHE A 52 -2.91 -9.98 1.63
CA PHE A 52 -2.20 -11.24 1.45
C PHE A 52 -0.82 -10.94 0.85
N ILE A 53 0.23 -11.29 1.59
CA ILE A 53 1.62 -11.15 1.12
C ILE A 53 2.12 -12.55 0.82
N MET A 54 2.39 -12.82 -0.46
CA MET A 54 2.98 -14.08 -0.91
C MET A 54 4.50 -14.03 -0.80
N LYS A 55 5.16 -15.20 -0.89
CA LYS A 55 6.63 -15.31 -0.84
C LYS A 55 7.27 -14.31 -1.82
N GLN A 56 7.99 -13.36 -1.26
CA GLN A 56 8.77 -12.38 -2.03
C GLN A 56 10.18 -12.94 -2.26
N SER A 57 10.94 -12.33 -3.17
CA SER A 57 12.36 -12.66 -3.31
C SER A 57 13.13 -12.25 -2.04
N PRO A 58 14.27 -12.90 -1.73
CA PRO A 58 15.09 -12.56 -0.56
C PRO A 58 15.45 -11.07 -0.50
N GLU A 59 15.74 -10.46 -1.65
CA GLU A 59 16.13 -9.06 -1.76
C GLU A 59 14.99 -8.11 -1.37
N ALA A 60 13.76 -8.46 -1.72
CA ALA A 60 12.58 -7.69 -1.35
C ALA A 60 12.29 -7.79 0.16
N ILE A 61 12.56 -8.95 0.77
CA ILE A 61 12.43 -9.14 2.22
C ILE A 61 13.49 -8.30 2.96
N ASP A 62 14.76 -8.37 2.55
CA ASP A 62 15.85 -7.57 3.12
C ASP A 62 15.57 -6.06 3.04
N SER A 63 15.01 -5.60 1.91
CA SER A 63 14.59 -4.20 1.73
C SER A 63 13.51 -3.79 2.73
N MET A 64 12.52 -4.66 2.95
CA MET A 64 11.44 -4.43 3.91
C MET A 64 11.96 -4.41 5.36
N GLU A 65 12.81 -5.36 5.74
CA GLU A 65 13.42 -5.41 7.08
C GLU A 65 14.27 -4.19 7.38
N LYS A 66 15.11 -3.75 6.43
CA LYS A 66 15.90 -2.50 6.59
C LYS A 66 15.00 -1.29 6.80
N LYS A 67 13.90 -1.16 6.06
CA LYS A 67 12.95 -0.05 6.23
C LYS A 67 12.29 -0.07 7.61
N ILE A 68 11.92 -1.24 8.11
CA ILE A 68 11.33 -1.39 9.46
C ILE A 68 12.36 -1.01 10.54
N ASN A 69 13.59 -1.49 10.44
CA ASN A 69 14.65 -1.20 11.42
C ASN A 69 15.02 0.28 11.46
N ILE A 70 15.11 0.94 10.30
CA ILE A 70 15.34 2.40 10.22
C ILE A 70 14.18 3.16 10.86
N PHE A 71 12.94 2.75 10.59
CA PHE A 71 11.75 3.39 11.16
C PHE A 71 11.70 3.25 12.70
N GLN A 72 12.06 2.09 13.24
CA GLN A 72 12.14 1.87 14.69
C GLN A 72 13.24 2.71 15.35
N HIS A 73 14.43 2.77 14.74
CA HIS A 73 15.52 3.61 15.25
C HIS A 73 15.19 5.10 15.20
N GLN A 74 14.48 5.58 14.16
CA GLN A 74 14.02 6.96 14.09
C GLN A 74 12.98 7.30 15.17
N HIS A 75 12.07 6.38 15.49
CA HIS A 75 11.10 6.59 16.57
C HIS A 75 11.72 6.56 17.98
N GLN A 76 12.79 5.78 18.20
CA GLN A 76 13.53 5.80 19.45
C GLN A 76 14.27 7.12 19.67
N ASN A 77 14.79 7.73 18.60
CA ASN A 77 15.52 9.01 18.67
C ASN A 77 14.62 10.26 18.73
N MET A 78 13.30 10.13 18.53
CA MET A 78 12.33 11.24 18.67
C MET A 78 11.66 11.30 20.05
N ASN A 79 11.83 10.26 20.87
CA ASN A 79 11.27 10.18 22.23
C ASN A 79 12.38 10.28 23.31
N GLY A 80 13.60 10.69 22.92
CA GLY A 80 14.74 10.93 23.80
C GLY A 80 15.11 12.41 23.86
#